data_AF-A0AA38NZ80-F1
#
_entry.id   AF-A0AA38NZ80-F1
#
_cell.length_a   1.000
_cell.length_b   1.000
_cell.length_c   1.000
_cell.angle_alpha   90.00
_cell.angle_beta   90.00
_cell.angle_gamma   90.00
#
_symmetry.space_group_name_H-M   'P 1'
#
loop_
_entity.id
_entity.type
_entity.pdbx_description
1 polymer ?
#
loop_
_entity_poly.entity_id
_entity_poly.type
_entity_poly.pdbx_seq_one_letter_code
_entity_poly.pdbx_strand_id
1 'polypeptide(L)'
;MPRENFVKEYVTVRKATFKTSTIKSAWKKSGAWPVNRNVFHDDDYAPSIPYSTHASCVPTSYPSIHLLSDDEQSHCDDSSNDEDDQPDLDLNNDNNGGPSSSSSSRLHHVMPRFSPVPSHQFYAIPPTTPTSARGSARRPALLGRKRTYDELEKENDNLWGILERSEANSQMALEQLRDATRKLNAKETRRSKRPKLNVDARCLTSSEGLALSKKQQEEKNIEMQRKSEAQAAREAKDKERQQARQQLSATTAVFTGSLNSKRKEDLKDIAFTLGVAQDGTKDAILTRIREHFNTHAGLSADPRYRGLFGRSHTSTTNSTLNSAASASSSVVSYPSTSQAPVYPSYLPLSPRTNVPVQSHSSTQLPQYSSHFDNSPVTYPYHIP
;
A
#
# COMPACT_ATOMS: atom_id res chain seq x y z
N MET A 1 -3.48 -1.93 32.19
CA MET A 1 -4.94 -1.76 32.22
C MET A 1 -5.49 -2.64 33.34
N PRO A 2 -6.26 -2.10 34.31
CA PRO A 2 -6.84 -2.89 35.41
C PRO A 2 -7.81 -3.96 34.88
N ARG A 3 -7.90 -5.11 35.57
CA ARG A 3 -8.71 -6.27 35.14
C ARG A 3 -10.21 -5.93 35.04
N GLU A 4 -10.71 -5.05 35.91
CA GLU A 4 -12.11 -4.58 35.91
C GLU A 4 -12.47 -3.78 34.65
N ASN A 5 -11.52 -3.03 34.10
CA ASN A 5 -11.75 -2.20 32.92
C ASN A 5 -11.74 -3.03 31.63
N PHE A 6 -11.04 -4.18 31.64
CA PHE A 6 -10.91 -5.04 30.46
C PHE A 6 -12.26 -5.56 29.98
N VAL A 7 -13.14 -5.98 30.91
CA VAL A 7 -14.47 -6.50 30.56
C VAL A 7 -15.33 -5.39 29.93
N LYS A 8 -15.33 -4.18 30.50
CA LYS A 8 -16.09 -3.04 29.96
C LYS A 8 -15.61 -2.63 28.57
N GLU A 9 -14.30 -2.55 28.37
CA GLU A 9 -13.72 -2.21 27.07
C GLU A 9 -13.97 -3.32 26.04
N TYR A 10 -13.82 -4.59 26.43
CA TYR A 10 -14.12 -5.74 25.57
C TYR A 10 -15.59 -5.75 25.11
N VAL A 11 -16.54 -5.51 26.02
CA VAL A 11 -17.97 -5.45 25.67
C VAL A 11 -18.25 -4.29 24.72
N THR A 12 -17.62 -3.13 24.93
CA THR A 12 -17.77 -1.96 24.07
C THR A 12 -17.22 -2.22 22.66
N VAL A 13 -16.01 -2.78 22.57
CA VAL A 13 -15.39 -3.17 21.30
C VAL A 13 -16.23 -4.25 20.61
N ARG A 14 -16.76 -5.23 21.35
CA ARG A 14 -17.63 -6.29 20.82
C ARG A 14 -18.89 -5.69 20.17
N LYS A 15 -19.58 -4.75 20.83
CA LYS A 15 -20.75 -4.06 20.25
C LYS A 15 -20.39 -3.27 18.98
N ALA A 16 -19.22 -2.64 18.94
CA ALA A 16 -18.77 -1.88 17.77
C ALA A 16 -18.35 -2.77 16.58
N THR A 17 -17.79 -3.96 16.87
CA THR A 17 -17.21 -4.86 15.87
C THR A 17 -18.19 -5.90 15.31
N PHE A 18 -19.08 -6.44 16.15
CA PHE A 18 -20.08 -7.44 15.76
C PHE A 18 -21.33 -6.78 15.16
N LYS A 19 -21.15 -6.19 13.98
CA LYS A 19 -22.26 -5.64 13.19
C LYS A 19 -23.07 -6.78 12.57
N THR A 20 -24.39 -6.62 12.50
CA THR A 20 -25.31 -7.58 11.85
C THR A 20 -24.89 -7.90 10.42
N SER A 21 -24.34 -6.92 9.69
CA SER A 21 -23.80 -7.11 8.34
C SER A 21 -22.56 -8.02 8.30
N THR A 22 -21.67 -7.91 9.28
CA THR A 22 -20.49 -8.77 9.43
C THR A 22 -20.91 -10.21 9.71
N ILE A 23 -21.88 -10.41 10.61
CA ILE A 23 -22.44 -11.72 10.92
C ILE A 23 -23.07 -12.32 9.66
N LYS A 24 -24.01 -11.62 9.00
CA LYS A 24 -24.63 -12.10 7.75
C LYS A 24 -23.61 -12.45 6.66
N SER A 25 -22.54 -11.64 6.53
CA SER A 25 -21.47 -11.90 5.57
C SER A 25 -20.65 -13.14 5.93
N ALA A 26 -20.38 -13.38 7.22
CA ALA A 26 -19.69 -14.56 7.70
C ALA A 26 -20.51 -15.83 7.41
N TRP A 27 -21.81 -15.82 7.70
CA TRP A 27 -22.73 -16.92 7.39
C TRP A 27 -22.87 -17.18 5.89
N LYS A 28 -22.87 -16.13 5.06
CA LYS A 28 -22.86 -16.26 3.60
C LYS A 28 -21.55 -16.88 3.09
N LYS A 29 -20.41 -16.50 3.68
CA LYS A 29 -19.10 -17.04 3.30
C LYS A 29 -18.86 -18.47 3.78
N SER A 30 -19.44 -18.87 4.91
CA SER A 30 -19.36 -20.25 5.40
C SER A 30 -20.22 -21.21 4.57
N GLY A 31 -21.04 -20.71 3.64
CA GLY A 31 -22.00 -21.53 2.88
C GLY A 31 -23.21 -21.96 3.70
N ALA A 32 -23.33 -21.51 4.96
CA ALA A 32 -24.44 -21.81 5.84
C ALA A 32 -25.62 -20.83 5.70
N TRP A 33 -25.57 -19.91 4.72
CA TRP A 33 -26.67 -18.97 4.42
C TRP A 33 -27.19 -19.16 2.98
N PRO A 34 -28.52 -19.26 2.78
CA PRO A 34 -29.58 -19.24 3.81
C PRO A 34 -29.46 -20.44 4.74
N VAL A 35 -29.79 -20.25 6.03
CA VAL A 35 -29.74 -21.32 7.03
C VAL A 35 -30.75 -22.38 6.61
N ASN A 36 -30.26 -23.46 6.02
CA ASN A 36 -31.08 -24.62 5.71
C ASN A 36 -31.25 -25.42 7.01
N ARG A 37 -32.34 -25.17 7.74
CA ARG A 37 -32.66 -25.91 8.97
C ARG A 37 -32.86 -27.41 8.71
N ASN A 38 -33.13 -27.79 7.46
CA ASN A 38 -33.33 -29.19 7.06
C ASN A 38 -32.01 -29.90 6.68
N VAL A 39 -30.86 -29.25 6.83
CA VAL A 39 -29.56 -29.90 6.58
C VAL A 39 -29.15 -30.82 7.73
N PHE A 40 -29.70 -30.58 8.92
CA PHE A 40 -29.49 -31.42 10.10
C PHE A 40 -30.70 -32.33 10.26
N HIS A 41 -30.44 -33.64 10.32
CA HIS A 41 -31.44 -34.64 10.68
C HIS A 41 -31.40 -34.85 12.20
N ASP A 42 -32.42 -35.48 12.78
CA ASP A 42 -32.42 -35.81 14.22
C ASP A 42 -31.17 -36.61 14.63
N ASP A 43 -30.59 -37.39 13.71
CA ASP A 43 -29.34 -38.12 13.91
C ASP A 43 -28.12 -37.20 14.08
N ASP A 44 -28.11 -36.01 13.48
CA ASP A 44 -27.04 -35.01 13.65
C ASP A 44 -27.14 -34.28 15.01
N TYR A 45 -28.33 -34.32 15.62
CA TYR A 45 -28.58 -33.86 16.99
C TYR A 45 -28.39 -34.97 18.02
N ALA A 46 -28.06 -36.20 17.59
CA ALA A 46 -27.75 -37.27 18.51
C ALA A 46 -26.55 -36.83 19.37
N PRO A 47 -26.67 -36.87 20.71
CA PRO A 47 -25.56 -36.52 21.58
C PRO A 47 -24.36 -37.37 21.18
N SER A 48 -23.21 -36.72 20.95
CA SER A 48 -21.98 -37.44 20.61
C SER A 48 -21.81 -38.58 21.62
N ILE A 49 -21.55 -39.78 21.14
CA ILE A 49 -21.49 -41.05 21.88
C ILE A 49 -20.97 -40.95 23.34
N PRO A 50 -19.90 -40.19 23.68
CA PRO A 50 -19.44 -40.09 25.08
C PRO A 50 -20.38 -39.34 26.05
N TYR A 51 -21.38 -38.59 25.55
CA TYR A 51 -22.34 -37.82 26.36
C TYR A 51 -23.77 -38.35 26.23
N SER A 52 -23.98 -39.47 25.54
CA SER A 52 -25.28 -40.11 25.51
C SER A 52 -25.60 -40.68 26.89
N THR A 53 -26.63 -40.16 27.54
CA THR A 53 -27.19 -40.71 28.78
C THR A 53 -28.03 -41.96 28.52
N HIS A 54 -28.29 -42.31 27.27
CA HIS A 54 -28.96 -43.55 26.90
C HIS A 54 -27.98 -44.72 26.94
N ALA A 55 -28.15 -45.58 27.96
CA ALA A 55 -27.39 -46.81 28.18
C ALA A 55 -27.46 -47.83 27.02
N SER A 56 -28.27 -47.59 25.98
CA SER A 56 -28.40 -48.47 24.82
C SER A 56 -27.33 -48.25 23.73
N CYS A 57 -26.54 -47.17 23.79
CA CYS A 57 -25.57 -46.82 22.75
C CYS A 57 -24.11 -47.21 23.09
N VAL A 58 -23.91 -48.14 24.02
CA VAL A 58 -22.58 -48.68 24.34
C VAL A 58 -22.34 -49.94 23.49
N PRO A 59 -21.18 -50.10 22.82
CA PRO A 59 -20.86 -51.33 22.09
C PRO A 59 -20.98 -52.55 23.00
N THR A 60 -21.39 -53.70 22.45
CA THR A 60 -21.58 -54.95 23.23
C THR A 60 -20.31 -55.43 23.94
N SER A 61 -19.15 -54.93 23.52
CA SER A 61 -17.84 -55.18 24.14
C SER A 61 -17.51 -54.26 25.32
N TYR A 62 -18.37 -53.30 25.66
CA TYR A 62 -18.13 -52.39 26.78
C TYR A 62 -18.36 -53.14 28.09
N PRO A 63 -17.41 -53.12 29.04
CA PRO A 63 -17.55 -53.83 30.29
C PRO A 63 -18.77 -53.27 31.03
N SER A 64 -19.78 -54.12 31.26
CA SER A 64 -20.92 -53.79 32.10
C SER A 64 -20.39 -53.58 33.51
N ILE A 65 -20.22 -52.31 33.89
CA ILE A 65 -19.94 -51.95 35.26
C ILE A 65 -21.22 -52.26 36.01
N HIS A 66 -21.24 -53.38 36.73
CA HIS A 66 -22.23 -53.65 37.76
C HIS A 66 -22.14 -52.48 38.75
N LEU A 67 -23.03 -51.50 38.62
CA LEU A 67 -23.17 -50.42 39.57
C LEU A 67 -23.50 -51.05 40.92
N LEU A 68 -22.50 -51.07 41.80
CA LEU A 68 -22.71 -51.27 43.22
C LEU A 68 -23.60 -50.13 43.69
N SER A 69 -24.77 -50.49 44.19
CA SER A 69 -25.69 -49.60 44.89
C SER A 69 -24.97 -49.00 46.09
N ASP A 70 -24.62 -47.72 46.02
CA ASP A 70 -24.31 -46.94 47.20
C ASP A 70 -25.24 -45.72 47.20
N ASP A 71 -26.23 -45.84 48.09
CA ASP A 71 -27.03 -44.78 48.64
C ASP A 71 -26.12 -43.71 49.23
N GLU A 72 -25.97 -42.54 48.63
CA GLU A 72 -25.80 -41.28 49.37
C GLU A 72 -26.45 -40.12 48.61
N GLN A 73 -27.63 -39.74 49.11
CA GLN A 73 -28.32 -38.49 48.82
C GLN A 73 -27.48 -37.29 49.23
N SER A 74 -26.85 -36.63 48.26
CA SER A 74 -26.35 -35.26 48.43
C SER A 74 -27.36 -34.29 47.84
N HIS A 75 -28.12 -33.68 48.75
CA HIS A 75 -29.13 -32.67 48.49
C HIS A 75 -28.45 -31.29 48.49
N CYS A 76 -28.45 -30.61 47.34
CA CYS A 76 -28.19 -29.18 47.25
C CYS A 76 -29.26 -28.52 46.38
N ASP A 77 -30.38 -28.20 47.03
CA ASP A 77 -31.21 -27.07 46.63
C ASP A 77 -30.38 -25.79 46.83
N ASP A 78 -30.22 -24.98 45.78
CA ASP A 78 -30.48 -23.55 45.94
C ASP A 78 -30.89 -22.93 44.61
N SER A 79 -32.02 -22.25 44.68
CA SER A 79 -32.81 -21.72 43.59
C SER A 79 -32.39 -20.30 43.29
N SER A 80 -32.25 -19.95 42.02
CA SER A 80 -32.45 -18.57 41.58
C SER A 80 -33.31 -18.54 40.33
N ASN A 81 -34.61 -18.39 40.59
CA ASN A 81 -35.58 -17.79 39.69
C ASN A 81 -35.19 -16.34 39.40
N ASP A 82 -35.50 -15.89 38.19
CA ASP A 82 -36.00 -14.55 37.78
C ASP A 82 -35.81 -14.50 36.25
N GLU A 83 -36.74 -15.00 35.45
CA GLU A 83 -37.95 -14.30 34.96
C GLU A 83 -37.67 -12.83 34.58
N ASP A 84 -37.50 -12.58 33.28
CA ASP A 84 -38.20 -11.50 32.55
C ASP A 84 -37.81 -11.53 31.06
N ASP A 85 -38.50 -12.39 30.30
CA ASP A 85 -38.62 -12.31 28.84
C ASP A 85 -39.90 -11.52 28.50
N GLN A 86 -39.74 -10.32 27.94
CA GLN A 86 -40.79 -9.62 27.21
C GLN A 86 -40.36 -9.52 25.74
N PRO A 87 -41.07 -10.20 24.80
CA PRO A 87 -40.84 -10.01 23.37
C PRO A 87 -41.74 -8.89 22.87
N ASP A 88 -41.18 -7.72 22.61
CA ASP A 88 -41.88 -6.68 21.86
C ASP A 88 -41.85 -7.00 20.36
N LEU A 89 -43.05 -6.86 19.81
CA LEU A 89 -43.53 -7.29 18.51
C LEU A 89 -43.02 -6.39 17.38
N ASP A 90 -42.95 -7.00 16.20
CA ASP A 90 -43.25 -6.43 14.88
C ASP A 90 -42.87 -4.98 14.59
N LEU A 91 -41.86 -4.79 13.73
CA LEU A 91 -42.06 -3.91 12.57
C LEU A 91 -41.38 -4.50 11.33
N ASN A 92 -42.24 -5.11 10.51
CA ASN A 92 -42.11 -5.21 9.07
C ASN A 92 -41.54 -3.93 8.45
N ASN A 93 -40.55 -4.07 7.58
CA ASN A 93 -40.57 -3.26 6.37
C ASN A 93 -39.92 -4.05 5.22
N ASP A 94 -40.80 -4.69 4.47
CA ASP A 94 -40.55 -5.13 3.11
C ASP A 94 -40.03 -3.95 2.27
N ASN A 95 -38.89 -4.14 1.61
CA ASN A 95 -38.80 -3.60 0.26
C ASN A 95 -37.98 -4.53 -0.65
N ASN A 96 -38.76 -5.41 -1.25
CA ASN A 96 -38.71 -5.91 -2.61
C ASN A 96 -37.86 -5.08 -3.61
N GLY A 97 -37.13 -5.74 -4.50
CA GLY A 97 -36.47 -5.07 -5.63
C GLY A 97 -35.36 -5.89 -6.29
N GLY A 98 -35.75 -6.66 -7.31
CA GLY A 98 -34.90 -7.58 -8.07
C GLY A 98 -33.86 -6.97 -9.02
N PRO A 99 -33.38 -7.76 -10.01
CA PRO A 99 -32.06 -7.64 -10.61
C PRO A 99 -32.04 -6.79 -11.90
N SER A 100 -31.01 -5.97 -12.08
CA SER A 100 -30.66 -5.43 -13.40
C SER A 100 -29.18 -5.06 -13.48
N SER A 101 -28.45 -5.86 -14.28
CA SER A 101 -27.48 -5.46 -15.30
C SER A 101 -26.87 -4.04 -15.26
N SER A 102 -25.53 -4.03 -15.21
CA SER A 102 -24.61 -3.13 -15.92
C SER A 102 -24.94 -1.63 -15.98
N SER A 103 -24.13 -0.81 -15.30
CA SER A 103 -23.52 0.39 -15.91
C SER A 103 -22.50 1.05 -15.00
N SER A 104 -21.38 1.40 -15.62
CA SER A 104 -20.34 2.31 -15.16
C SER A 104 -20.93 3.56 -14.50
N SER A 105 -20.51 3.92 -13.29
CA SER A 105 -20.78 5.24 -12.75
C SER A 105 -19.76 5.68 -11.68
N ARG A 106 -19.04 6.74 -12.06
CA ARG A 106 -18.50 7.82 -11.22
C ARG A 106 -18.92 7.78 -9.75
N LEU A 107 -17.92 7.80 -8.87
CA LEU A 107 -18.09 8.10 -7.46
C LEU A 107 -18.75 9.48 -7.30
N HIS A 108 -20.04 9.47 -6.98
CA HIS A 108 -20.77 10.65 -6.52
C HIS A 108 -20.26 11.02 -5.13
N HIS A 109 -19.59 12.16 -5.08
CA HIS A 109 -19.30 12.92 -3.87
C HIS A 109 -20.63 13.24 -3.19
N VAL A 110 -20.86 12.63 -2.02
CA VAL A 110 -22.03 12.91 -1.18
C VAL A 110 -21.83 14.29 -0.56
N MET A 111 -22.36 15.31 -1.24
CA MET A 111 -22.55 16.61 -0.61
C MET A 111 -23.62 16.48 0.49
N PRO A 112 -23.43 17.13 1.65
CA PRO A 112 -24.49 17.23 2.64
C PRO A 112 -25.68 17.95 2.01
N ARG A 113 -26.87 17.34 2.09
CA ARG A 113 -28.12 17.93 1.63
C ARG A 113 -28.39 19.18 2.47
N PHE A 114 -28.04 20.34 1.93
CA PHE A 114 -28.60 21.61 2.37
C PHE A 114 -30.11 21.53 2.21
N SER A 115 -30.84 21.70 3.32
CA SER A 115 -32.27 21.97 3.29
C SER A 115 -32.51 23.17 2.37
N PRO A 116 -33.50 23.09 1.46
CA PRO A 116 -33.82 24.22 0.59
C PRO A 116 -34.22 25.40 1.48
N VAL A 117 -33.42 26.46 1.41
CA VAL A 117 -33.78 27.76 2.00
C VAL A 117 -35.12 28.16 1.38
N PRO A 118 -36.16 28.43 2.18
CA PRO A 118 -37.46 28.84 1.66
C PRO A 118 -37.28 30.07 0.78
N SER A 119 -37.54 29.90 -0.51
CA SER A 119 -37.57 30.99 -1.47
C SER A 119 -38.76 31.90 -1.13
N HIS A 120 -38.48 33.19 -0.95
CA HIS A 120 -39.46 34.28 -0.86
C HIS A 120 -40.39 34.25 0.35
N GLN A 121 -40.03 34.98 1.43
CA GLN A 121 -41.03 35.77 2.18
C GLN A 121 -40.51 36.74 3.25
N PHE A 122 -39.20 36.91 3.48
CA PHE A 122 -38.72 37.69 4.64
C PHE A 122 -37.90 38.96 4.36
N TYR A 123 -38.21 39.69 3.29
CA TYR A 123 -37.83 41.11 3.20
C TYR A 123 -39.04 41.95 2.76
N ALA A 124 -40.06 42.01 3.61
CA ALA A 124 -40.93 43.18 3.64
C ALA A 124 -40.08 44.36 4.11
N ILE A 125 -39.61 45.17 3.16
CA ILE A 125 -38.98 46.45 3.44
C ILE A 125 -40.07 47.33 4.07
N PRO A 126 -39.96 47.73 5.36
CA PRO A 126 -40.95 48.61 5.94
C PRO A 126 -40.93 49.95 5.20
N PRO A 127 -42.09 50.55 4.90
CA PRO A 127 -42.15 51.85 4.23
C PRO A 127 -41.47 52.91 5.11
N THR A 128 -40.39 53.45 4.59
CA THR A 128 -39.64 54.55 5.20
C THR A 128 -40.51 55.81 5.23
N THR A 129 -40.90 56.23 6.42
CA THR A 129 -41.47 57.56 6.66
C THR A 129 -40.41 58.64 6.41
N PRO A 130 -40.68 59.68 5.60
CA PRO A 130 -39.78 60.81 5.43
C PRO A 130 -39.93 61.75 6.63
N THR A 131 -39.15 61.53 7.69
CA THR A 131 -39.10 62.45 8.83
C THR A 131 -37.76 63.19 8.85
N SER A 132 -37.84 64.40 8.33
CA SER A 132 -37.28 65.64 8.88
C SER A 132 -35.80 65.68 9.23
N ALA A 133 -35.12 66.56 8.51
CA ALA A 133 -33.80 67.08 8.78
C ALA A 133 -33.61 67.52 10.24
N ARG A 134 -32.53 67.05 10.85
CA ARG A 134 -31.68 67.90 11.69
C ARG A 134 -30.29 67.32 11.77
N GLY A 135 -29.35 68.07 11.23
CA GLY A 135 -27.94 67.72 11.24
C GLY A 135 -27.41 67.60 12.65
N SER A 136 -26.49 66.67 12.85
CA SER A 136 -25.43 66.82 13.84
C SER A 136 -24.35 65.78 13.59
N ALA A 137 -23.15 66.30 13.33
CA ALA A 137 -21.84 65.68 13.36
C ALA A 137 -21.78 64.22 13.84
N ARG A 138 -21.72 63.27 12.89
CA ARG A 138 -21.22 61.90 13.16
C ARG A 138 -20.36 61.41 12.00
N ARG A 139 -19.16 61.96 11.88
CA ARG A 139 -18.08 61.37 11.09
C ARG A 139 -16.83 61.18 11.97
N PRO A 140 -16.78 60.06 12.72
CA PRO A 140 -15.49 59.37 12.87
C PRO A 140 -15.56 57.84 12.74
N ALA A 141 -16.64 57.25 12.21
CA ALA A 141 -16.86 55.79 12.27
C ALA A 141 -16.26 54.95 11.11
N LEU A 142 -15.75 55.56 10.03
CA LEU A 142 -15.28 54.81 8.86
C LEU A 142 -13.89 54.20 9.03
N LEU A 143 -12.99 54.81 9.82
CA LEU A 143 -11.64 54.28 10.07
C LEU A 143 -11.65 53.07 11.02
N GLY A 144 -12.55 53.04 12.00
CA GLY A 144 -12.73 51.87 12.88
C GLY A 144 -13.21 50.64 12.11
N ARG A 145 -14.07 50.84 11.09
CA ARG A 145 -14.61 49.76 10.26
C ARG A 145 -13.59 49.13 9.31
N LYS A 146 -12.51 49.83 8.96
CA LYS A 146 -11.48 49.26 8.08
C LYS A 146 -10.55 48.30 8.85
N ARG A 147 -10.19 48.66 10.08
CA ARG A 147 -9.39 47.79 10.97
C ARG A 147 -10.05 46.44 11.22
N THR A 148 -11.38 46.43 11.34
CA THR A 148 -12.14 45.18 11.52
C THR A 148 -12.08 44.26 10.29
N TYR A 149 -11.96 44.80 9.07
CA TYR A 149 -11.84 43.94 7.88
C TYR A 149 -10.45 43.31 7.79
N ASP A 150 -9.40 44.07 8.04
CA ASP A 150 -8.02 43.54 8.03
C ASP A 150 -7.83 42.47 9.12
N GLU A 151 -8.48 42.63 10.29
CA GLU A 151 -8.49 41.63 11.35
C GLU A 151 -9.26 40.36 10.95
N LEU A 152 -10.43 40.52 10.33
CA LEU A 152 -11.23 39.39 9.83
C LEU A 152 -10.53 38.63 8.69
N GLU A 153 -9.78 39.32 7.82
CA GLU A 153 -9.01 38.69 6.75
C GLU A 153 -7.89 37.82 7.33
N LYS A 154 -7.14 38.35 8.31
CA LYS A 154 -6.12 37.57 9.04
C LYS A 154 -6.71 36.39 9.79
N GLU A 155 -7.88 36.56 10.39
CA GLU A 155 -8.57 35.46 11.07
C GLU A 155 -9.00 34.37 10.08
N ASN A 156 -9.56 34.76 8.93
CA ASN A 156 -9.91 33.82 7.86
C ASN A 156 -8.70 33.05 7.35
N ASP A 157 -7.57 33.72 7.11
CA ASP A 157 -6.32 33.08 6.68
C ASP A 157 -5.81 32.08 7.73
N ASN A 158 -5.88 32.44 9.01
CA ASN A 158 -5.50 31.54 10.09
C ASN A 158 -6.43 30.30 10.16
N LEU A 159 -7.74 30.50 10.03
CA LEU A 159 -8.72 29.41 10.00
C LEU A 159 -8.50 28.48 8.81
N TRP A 160 -8.18 29.02 7.63
CA TRP A 160 -7.78 28.24 6.47
C TRP A 160 -6.53 27.40 6.74
N GLY A 161 -5.51 27.99 7.35
CA GLY A 161 -4.30 27.24 7.73
C GLY A 161 -4.57 26.14 8.77
N ILE A 162 -5.51 26.34 9.70
CA ILE A 162 -5.93 25.29 10.65
C ILE A 162 -6.67 24.17 9.91
N LEU A 163 -7.58 24.52 9.01
CA LEU A 163 -8.34 23.56 8.21
C LEU A 163 -7.41 22.68 7.37
N GLU A 164 -6.45 23.29 6.66
CA GLU A 164 -5.46 22.58 5.84
C GLU A 164 -4.62 21.60 6.66
N ARG A 165 -4.12 22.03 7.84
CA ARG A 165 -3.37 21.14 8.75
C ARG A 165 -4.23 19.98 9.26
N SER A 166 -5.49 20.24 9.59
CA SER A 166 -6.44 19.22 10.05
C SER A 166 -6.76 18.20 8.96
N GLU A 167 -6.93 18.68 7.72
CA GLU A 167 -7.16 17.83 6.55
C GLU A 167 -5.95 16.93 6.27
N ALA A 168 -4.73 17.48 6.28
CA ALA A 168 -3.50 16.70 6.12
C ALA A 168 -3.36 15.61 7.20
N ASN A 169 -3.66 15.93 8.46
CA ASN A 169 -3.64 14.95 9.55
C ASN A 169 -4.68 13.83 9.35
N SER A 170 -5.89 14.19 8.94
CA SER A 170 -6.96 13.24 8.64
C SER A 170 -6.60 12.32 7.48
N GLN A 171 -5.95 12.85 6.44
CA GLN A 171 -5.46 12.07 5.31
C GLN A 171 -4.37 11.07 5.74
N MET A 172 -3.40 11.49 6.56
CA MET A 172 -2.39 10.58 7.12
C MET A 172 -3.00 9.46 7.95
N ALA A 173 -3.99 9.77 8.80
CA ALA A 173 -4.70 8.77 9.59
C ALA A 173 -5.45 7.75 8.71
N LEU A 174 -6.09 8.21 7.62
CA LEU A 174 -6.74 7.33 6.65
C LEU A 174 -5.74 6.40 5.94
N GLU A 175 -4.54 6.88 5.61
CA GLU A 175 -3.50 6.06 5.01
C GLU A 175 -3.00 4.98 5.98
N GLN A 176 -2.80 5.32 7.25
CA GLN A 176 -2.45 4.35 8.29
C GLN A 176 -3.54 3.29 8.48
N LEU A 177 -4.82 3.68 8.45
CA LEU A 177 -5.94 2.73 8.51
C LEU A 177 -5.98 1.80 7.29
N ARG A 178 -5.71 2.33 6.09
CA ARG A 178 -5.60 1.51 4.87
C ARG A 178 -4.44 0.53 4.98
N ASP A 179 -3.30 0.94 5.51
CA ASP A 179 -2.14 0.08 5.72
C ASP A 179 -2.39 -1.01 6.76
N ALA A 180 -3.00 -0.66 7.88
CA ALA A 180 -3.40 -1.63 8.89
C ALA A 180 -4.38 -2.66 8.29
N THR A 181 -5.37 -2.20 7.52
CA THR A 181 -6.33 -3.06 6.83
C THR A 181 -5.65 -3.96 5.80
N ARG A 182 -4.71 -3.42 5.00
CA ARG A 182 -3.88 -4.20 4.06
C ARG A 182 -3.10 -5.29 4.79
N LYS A 183 -2.47 -4.96 5.93
CA LYS A 183 -1.72 -5.90 6.75
C LYS A 183 -2.61 -7.00 7.36
N LEU A 184 -3.80 -6.65 7.83
CA LEU A 184 -4.77 -7.63 8.35
C LEU A 184 -5.25 -8.58 7.25
N ASN A 185 -5.69 -8.04 6.10
CA ASN A 185 -6.14 -8.85 4.97
C ASN A 185 -5.00 -9.70 4.37
N ALA A 186 -3.77 -9.17 4.34
CA ALA A 186 -2.60 -9.92 3.91
C ALA A 186 -2.26 -11.07 4.88
N LYS A 187 -2.46 -10.90 6.19
CA LYS A 187 -2.30 -11.97 7.19
C LYS A 187 -3.43 -13.00 7.14
N GLU A 188 -4.63 -12.60 6.76
CA GLU A 188 -5.77 -13.51 6.64
C GLU A 188 -5.68 -14.37 5.37
N THR A 189 -5.34 -13.75 4.24
CA THR A 189 -5.11 -14.44 2.96
C THR A 189 -3.82 -15.25 2.96
N ARG A 190 -2.78 -14.74 3.64
CA ARG A 190 -1.61 -15.53 4.01
C ARG A 190 -1.82 -16.05 5.42
N ARG A 191 -2.70 -17.05 5.59
CA ARG A 191 -2.37 -18.15 6.51
C ARG A 191 -1.03 -18.69 6.04
N SER A 192 0.05 -18.01 6.40
CA SER A 192 1.37 -18.31 5.91
C SER A 192 1.55 -19.75 6.27
N LYS A 193 1.81 -20.61 5.29
CA LYS A 193 2.49 -21.88 5.56
C LYS A 193 3.62 -21.47 6.49
N ARG A 194 3.49 -21.76 7.79
CA ARG A 194 4.51 -21.40 8.78
C ARG A 194 5.80 -21.83 8.09
N PRO A 195 6.78 -20.92 7.86
CA PRO A 195 7.97 -21.27 7.12
C PRO A 195 8.43 -22.59 7.70
N LYS A 196 8.41 -23.65 6.89
CA LYS A 196 8.77 -24.98 7.37
C LYS A 196 10.18 -24.79 7.88
N LEU A 197 10.29 -24.78 9.20
CA LEU A 197 11.56 -24.76 9.88
C LEU A 197 12.07 -26.15 9.58
N ASN A 198 12.89 -26.25 8.52
CA ASN A 198 13.60 -27.47 8.18
C ASN A 198 14.63 -27.64 9.29
N VAL A 199 14.17 -28.19 10.40
CA VAL A 199 15.01 -28.55 11.53
C VAL A 199 15.10 -30.05 11.47
N ASP A 200 16.29 -30.57 11.19
CA ASP A 200 16.56 -32.02 11.25
C ASP A 200 16.47 -32.56 12.68
N ALA A 201 16.39 -31.68 13.68
CA ALA A 201 16.24 -32.04 15.09
C ALA A 201 14.76 -32.28 15.46
N ARG A 202 14.48 -33.51 15.93
CA ARG A 202 13.17 -34.02 16.32
C ARG A 202 12.57 -33.34 17.56
N CYS A 203 13.38 -32.66 18.36
CA CYS A 203 12.97 -31.85 19.50
C CYS A 203 13.85 -30.59 19.57
N LEU A 204 13.30 -29.43 19.23
CA LEU A 204 13.92 -28.16 19.65
C LEU A 204 13.69 -28.02 21.14
N THR A 205 14.74 -28.18 21.94
CA THR A 205 14.72 -27.71 23.33
C THR A 205 14.44 -26.20 23.31
N SER A 206 13.62 -25.72 24.26
CA SER A 206 13.03 -24.38 24.21
C SER A 206 14.07 -23.23 24.13
N SER A 207 15.30 -23.47 24.57
CA SER A 207 16.41 -22.51 24.50
C SER A 207 17.07 -22.39 23.12
N GLU A 208 17.35 -23.52 22.45
CA GLU A 208 17.98 -23.53 21.13
C GLU A 208 17.06 -22.95 20.04
N GLY A 209 15.77 -23.29 20.11
CA GLY A 209 14.75 -22.72 19.22
C GLY A 209 14.61 -21.20 19.38
N LEU A 210 14.71 -20.70 20.62
CA LEU A 210 14.67 -19.27 20.91
C LEU A 210 15.90 -18.53 20.35
N ALA A 211 17.09 -19.12 20.47
CA ALA A 211 18.32 -18.56 19.92
C ALA A 211 18.27 -18.48 18.38
N LEU A 212 17.80 -19.53 17.71
CA LEU A 212 17.62 -19.53 16.25
C LEU A 212 16.58 -18.50 15.81
N SER A 213 15.46 -18.36 16.53
CA SER A 213 14.45 -17.35 16.23
C SER A 213 14.99 -15.93 16.38
N LYS A 214 15.79 -15.64 17.41
CA LYS A 214 16.43 -14.34 17.60
C LYS A 214 17.40 -14.04 16.45
N LYS A 215 18.27 -15.00 16.12
CA LYS A 215 19.22 -14.87 15.02
C LYS A 215 18.52 -14.60 13.67
N GLN A 216 17.43 -15.31 13.40
CA GLN A 216 16.66 -15.09 12.16
C GLN A 216 15.96 -13.73 12.14
N GLN A 217 15.49 -13.25 13.29
CA GLN A 217 14.88 -11.92 13.39
C GLN A 217 15.93 -10.81 13.20
N GLU A 218 17.12 -10.96 13.79
CA GLU A 218 18.24 -10.05 13.60
C GLU A 218 18.67 -10.00 12.13
N GLU A 219 18.82 -11.14 11.46
CA GLU A 219 19.17 -11.20 10.04
C GLU A 219 18.14 -10.49 9.16
N LYS A 220 16.84 -10.70 9.41
CA LYS A 220 15.76 -9.99 8.70
C LYS A 220 15.78 -8.49 8.95
N ASN A 221 16.07 -8.06 10.18
CA ASN A 221 16.18 -6.66 10.53
C ASN A 221 17.38 -6.02 9.81
N ILE A 222 18.52 -6.69 9.77
CA ILE A 222 19.72 -6.24 9.03
C ILE A 222 19.42 -6.15 7.53
N GLU A 223 18.76 -7.15 6.94
CA GLU A 223 18.41 -7.12 5.53
C GLU A 223 17.44 -5.98 5.20
N MET A 224 16.44 -5.76 6.06
CA MET A 224 15.48 -4.67 5.93
C MET A 224 16.18 -3.31 6.01
N GLN A 225 17.09 -3.15 6.98
CA GLN A 225 17.87 -1.93 7.15
C GLN A 225 18.77 -1.66 5.94
N ARG A 226 19.47 -2.68 5.43
CA ARG A 226 20.29 -2.56 4.21
C ARG A 226 19.46 -2.15 2.99
N LYS A 227 18.25 -2.69 2.85
CA LYS A 227 17.33 -2.31 1.76
C LYS A 227 16.86 -0.86 1.91
N SER A 228 16.48 -0.43 3.11
CA SER A 228 16.06 0.96 3.34
C SER A 228 17.20 1.96 3.14
N GLU A 229 18.42 1.65 3.59
CA GLU A 229 19.60 2.49 3.39
C GLU A 229 19.97 2.58 1.90
N ALA A 230 19.92 1.46 1.17
CA ALA A 230 20.15 1.47 -0.27
C ALA A 230 19.11 2.29 -1.03
N GLN A 231 17.84 2.27 -0.61
CA GLN A 231 16.80 3.10 -1.19
C GLN A 231 17.02 4.58 -0.87
N ALA A 232 17.27 4.92 0.40
CA ALA A 232 17.56 6.29 0.82
C ALA A 232 18.79 6.86 0.08
N ALA A 233 19.83 6.05 -0.14
CA ALA A 233 21.00 6.44 -0.90
C ALA A 233 20.69 6.70 -2.39
N ARG A 234 19.77 5.94 -3.00
CA ARG A 234 19.30 6.20 -4.38
C ARG A 234 18.52 7.49 -4.45
N GLU A 235 17.59 7.70 -3.52
CA GLU A 235 16.77 8.91 -3.45
C GLU A 235 17.63 10.16 -3.18
N ALA A 236 18.66 10.06 -2.32
CA ALA A 236 19.60 11.16 -2.07
C ALA A 236 20.39 11.53 -3.32
N LYS A 237 20.94 10.54 -4.06
CA LYS A 237 21.64 10.77 -5.33
C LYS A 237 20.75 11.35 -6.42
N ASP A 238 19.46 11.01 -6.42
CA ASP A 238 18.50 11.56 -7.37
C ASP A 238 18.12 12.99 -7.02
N LYS A 239 17.94 13.31 -5.73
CA LYS A 239 17.75 14.69 -5.25
C LYS A 239 18.95 15.58 -5.53
N GLU A 240 20.16 15.10 -5.26
CA GLU A 240 21.41 15.82 -5.58
C GLU A 240 21.51 16.12 -7.07
N ARG A 241 21.20 15.13 -7.93
CA ARG A 241 21.15 15.35 -9.38
C ARG A 241 20.06 16.34 -9.81
N GLN A 242 18.90 16.32 -9.18
CA GLN A 242 17.85 17.31 -9.45
C GLN A 242 18.29 18.72 -9.06
N GLN A 243 18.98 18.89 -7.94
CA GLN A 243 19.56 20.19 -7.55
C GLN A 243 20.64 20.64 -8.55
N ALA A 244 21.52 19.73 -8.98
CA ALA A 244 22.51 20.02 -10.02
C ALA A 244 21.84 20.46 -11.34
N ARG A 245 20.70 19.86 -11.72
CA ARG A 245 19.90 20.29 -12.90
C ARG A 245 19.34 21.70 -12.76
N GLN A 246 18.83 22.05 -11.58
CA GLN A 246 18.33 23.39 -11.32
C GLN A 246 19.47 24.43 -11.47
N GLN A 247 20.66 24.11 -10.99
CA GLN A 247 21.85 24.95 -11.18
C GLN A 247 22.27 25.02 -12.66
N LEU A 248 22.25 23.89 -13.38
CA LEU A 248 22.59 23.82 -14.80
C LEU A 248 21.63 24.61 -15.67
N SER A 249 20.33 24.68 -15.36
CA SER A 249 19.37 25.48 -16.12
C SER A 249 19.65 26.98 -16.11
N ALA A 250 20.42 27.46 -15.13
CA ALA A 250 20.90 28.84 -15.09
C ALA A 250 22.18 29.06 -15.94
N THR A 251 22.86 27.99 -16.35
CA THR A 251 24.11 28.05 -17.11
C THR A 251 23.90 27.65 -18.56
N THR A 252 24.57 28.35 -19.47
CA THR A 252 24.57 28.13 -20.93
C THR A 252 25.34 26.86 -21.33
N ALA A 253 24.96 25.72 -20.76
CA ALA A 253 25.57 24.43 -21.09
C ALA A 253 25.32 24.09 -22.58
N VAL A 254 26.41 23.82 -23.31
CA VAL A 254 26.36 23.42 -24.72
C VAL A 254 26.22 21.90 -24.79
N PHE A 255 25.15 21.42 -25.41
CA PHE A 255 24.91 19.99 -25.59
C PHE A 255 25.58 19.49 -26.87
N THR A 256 26.48 18.51 -26.74
CA THR A 256 27.25 17.94 -27.85
C THR A 256 26.90 16.48 -28.10
N GLY A 257 27.03 16.02 -29.35
CA GLY A 257 26.84 14.62 -29.75
C GLY A 257 25.40 14.27 -30.16
N SER A 258 25.23 13.17 -30.88
CA SER A 258 23.93 12.80 -31.47
C SER A 258 22.85 12.57 -30.40
N LEU A 259 21.67 13.16 -30.62
CA LEU A 259 20.51 13.02 -29.73
C LEU A 259 20.15 11.55 -29.43
N ASN A 260 20.29 10.64 -30.40
CA ASN A 260 19.96 9.21 -30.22
C ASN A 260 20.93 8.47 -29.29
N SER A 261 22.18 8.92 -29.27
CA SER A 261 23.26 8.34 -28.47
C SER A 261 23.23 8.77 -27.00
N LYS A 262 22.46 9.81 -26.67
CA LYS A 262 22.36 10.34 -25.31
C LYS A 262 21.73 9.36 -24.33
N ARG A 263 22.20 9.41 -23.08
CA ARG A 263 21.61 8.65 -21.98
C ARG A 263 20.27 9.26 -21.59
N LYS A 264 19.41 8.47 -20.92
CA LYS A 264 18.07 8.94 -20.50
C LYS A 264 18.16 10.21 -19.64
N GLU A 265 19.15 10.30 -18.77
CA GLU A 265 19.30 11.46 -17.88
C GLU A 265 19.67 12.73 -18.67
N ASP A 266 20.63 12.68 -19.59
CA ASP A 266 20.96 13.83 -20.46
C ASP A 266 19.75 14.28 -21.30
N LEU A 267 18.92 13.33 -21.73
CA LEU A 267 17.68 13.65 -22.46
C LEU A 267 16.66 14.36 -21.58
N LYS A 268 16.58 14.05 -20.28
CA LYS A 268 15.76 14.82 -19.35
C LYS A 268 16.31 16.23 -19.17
N ASP A 269 17.63 16.39 -19.13
CA ASP A 269 18.25 17.71 -19.02
C ASP A 269 17.94 18.57 -20.25
N ILE A 270 18.08 18.00 -21.45
CA ILE A 270 17.69 18.66 -22.70
C ILE A 270 16.18 18.98 -22.70
N ALA A 271 15.31 18.02 -22.33
CA ALA A 271 13.88 18.24 -22.25
C ALA A 271 13.52 19.36 -21.24
N PHE A 272 14.19 19.40 -20.09
CA PHE A 272 14.01 20.45 -19.08
C PHE A 272 14.38 21.83 -19.64
N THR A 273 15.53 21.95 -20.31
CA THR A 273 15.96 23.23 -20.92
C THR A 273 15.04 23.70 -22.05
N LEU A 274 14.34 22.76 -22.71
CA LEU A 274 13.34 23.05 -23.74
C LEU A 274 11.92 23.27 -23.18
N GLY A 275 11.69 23.05 -21.87
CA GLY A 275 10.36 23.14 -21.27
C GLY A 275 9.41 21.99 -21.64
N VAL A 276 9.94 20.83 -22.04
CA VAL A 276 9.18 19.66 -22.47
C VAL A 276 9.08 18.63 -21.34
N ALA A 277 8.00 17.84 -21.30
CA ALA A 277 7.80 16.81 -20.29
C ALA A 277 8.95 15.79 -20.23
N GLN A 278 9.43 15.46 -19.01
CA GLN A 278 10.59 14.60 -18.76
C GLN A 278 10.23 13.13 -18.48
N ASP A 279 8.94 12.82 -18.36
CA ASP A 279 8.48 11.52 -17.88
C ASP A 279 8.50 10.44 -18.96
N GLY A 280 8.52 9.17 -18.55
CA GLY A 280 8.36 8.03 -19.45
C GLY A 280 9.66 7.32 -19.87
N THR A 281 9.58 6.55 -20.96
CA THR A 281 10.69 5.79 -21.54
C THR A 281 11.66 6.70 -22.30
N LYS A 282 12.89 6.23 -22.57
CA LYS A 282 13.89 6.98 -23.32
C LYS A 282 13.35 7.46 -24.68
N ASP A 283 12.64 6.58 -25.39
CA ASP A 283 12.12 6.85 -26.73
C ASP A 283 10.97 7.85 -26.71
N ALA A 284 10.13 7.84 -25.67
CA ALA A 284 9.08 8.83 -25.50
C ALA A 284 9.66 10.25 -25.30
N ILE A 285 10.72 10.37 -24.49
CA ILE A 285 11.42 11.66 -24.28
C ILE A 285 12.07 12.11 -25.60
N LEU A 286 12.76 11.21 -26.31
CA LEU A 286 13.36 11.51 -27.62
C LEU A 286 12.33 12.02 -28.63
N THR A 287 11.17 11.36 -28.70
CA THR A 287 10.10 11.71 -29.63
C THR A 287 9.60 13.12 -29.36
N ARG A 288 9.32 13.46 -28.10
CA ARG A 288 8.90 14.82 -27.71
C ARG A 288 9.95 15.89 -27.98
N ILE A 289 11.23 15.59 -27.72
CA ILE A 289 12.32 16.54 -28.03
C ILE A 289 12.39 16.81 -29.53
N ARG A 290 12.32 15.77 -30.37
CA ARG A 290 12.34 15.94 -31.83
C ARG A 290 11.13 16.72 -32.32
N GLU A 291 9.94 16.41 -31.82
CA GLU A 291 8.70 17.15 -32.12
C GLU A 291 8.86 18.63 -31.78
N HIS A 292 9.42 18.94 -30.61
CA HIS A 292 9.66 20.33 -30.19
C HIS A 292 10.64 21.07 -31.13
N PHE A 293 11.72 20.43 -31.56
CA PHE A 293 12.67 21.01 -32.52
C PHE A 293 12.08 21.16 -33.93
N ASN A 294 11.18 20.28 -34.34
CA ASN A 294 10.47 20.38 -35.62
C ASN A 294 9.52 21.57 -35.63
N THR A 295 8.79 21.80 -34.53
CA THR A 295 7.91 22.97 -34.37
C THR A 295 8.69 24.28 -34.27
N HIS A 296 9.92 24.25 -33.72
CA HIS A 296 10.77 25.41 -33.49
C HIS A 296 12.10 25.30 -34.23
N ALA A 297 12.05 25.40 -35.57
CA ALA A 297 13.24 25.23 -36.41
C ALA A 297 14.43 26.14 -36.01
N GLY A 298 14.17 27.35 -35.49
CA GLY A 298 15.20 28.28 -35.03
C GLY A 298 16.02 27.80 -33.82
N LEU A 299 15.47 26.91 -32.98
CA LEU A 299 16.19 26.38 -31.81
C LEU A 299 17.35 25.45 -32.22
N SER A 300 17.28 24.84 -33.41
CA SER A 300 18.35 23.97 -33.92
C SER A 300 19.64 24.75 -34.23
N ALA A 301 19.52 26.07 -34.49
CA ALA A 301 20.64 26.96 -34.77
C ALA A 301 21.24 27.59 -33.50
N ASP A 302 20.57 27.51 -32.34
CA ASP A 302 21.08 28.02 -31.07
C ASP A 302 22.42 27.32 -30.74
N PRO A 303 23.49 28.07 -30.42
CA PRO A 303 24.79 27.51 -30.03
C PRO A 303 24.70 26.39 -28.99
N ARG A 304 23.70 26.42 -28.10
CA ARG A 304 23.48 25.40 -27.07
C ARG A 304 23.05 24.05 -27.63
N TYR A 305 22.26 24.03 -28.70
CA TYR A 305 21.69 22.80 -29.26
C TYR A 305 22.32 22.39 -30.60
N ARG A 306 23.08 23.28 -31.23
CA ARG A 306 23.76 23.02 -32.51
C ARG A 306 24.58 21.72 -32.49
N GLY A 307 25.21 21.41 -31.37
CA GLY A 307 26.01 20.18 -31.20
C GLY A 307 25.20 18.87 -31.21
N LEU A 308 23.88 18.93 -31.00
CA LEU A 308 22.98 17.76 -31.04
C LEU A 308 22.65 17.30 -32.47
N PHE A 309 22.66 18.25 -33.40
CA PHE A 309 22.35 18.05 -34.81
C PHE A 309 23.59 18.05 -35.70
N GLY A 310 24.76 18.25 -35.11
CA GLY A 310 26.03 18.13 -35.81
C GLY A 310 26.07 16.79 -36.53
N ARG A 311 26.16 16.86 -37.87
CA ARG A 311 26.31 15.68 -38.74
C ARG A 311 27.37 14.80 -38.12
N SER A 312 26.94 13.62 -37.65
CA SER A 312 27.81 12.54 -37.20
C SER A 312 28.95 12.48 -38.20
N HIS A 313 30.15 12.84 -37.74
CA HIS A 313 31.34 13.10 -38.52
C HIS A 313 31.19 12.58 -39.95
N THR A 314 30.97 13.48 -40.91
CA THR A 314 31.70 13.30 -42.16
C THR A 314 33.13 13.27 -41.69
N SER A 315 33.65 12.06 -41.49
CA SER A 315 35.05 11.77 -41.40
C SER A 315 35.63 12.59 -42.53
N THR A 316 36.25 13.72 -42.19
CA THR A 316 37.15 14.41 -43.09
C THR A 316 38.25 13.39 -43.27
N THR A 317 38.03 12.50 -44.23
CA THR A 317 39.09 11.88 -44.97
C THR A 317 40.01 13.03 -45.32
N ASN A 318 41.20 13.02 -44.71
CA ASN A 318 42.34 13.81 -45.13
C ASN A 318 42.76 13.36 -46.54
N SER A 319 41.87 13.55 -47.52
CA SER A 319 42.15 13.35 -48.94
C SER A 319 42.45 14.71 -49.55
N THR A 320 43.75 14.99 -49.57
CA THR A 320 44.42 15.55 -50.75
C THR A 320 44.07 16.99 -51.12
N LEU A 321 44.86 17.92 -50.57
CA LEU A 321 45.49 18.96 -51.40
C LEU A 321 46.93 19.16 -50.91
N ASN A 322 47.81 18.29 -51.40
CA ASN A 322 49.18 18.67 -51.70
C ASN A 322 49.12 19.79 -52.74
N SER A 323 49.26 21.04 -52.31
CA SER A 323 49.71 22.14 -53.17
C SER A 323 51.04 22.63 -52.61
N ALA A 324 52.09 22.26 -53.32
CA ALA A 324 53.45 22.69 -53.09
C ALA A 324 53.57 24.22 -53.20
N ALA A 325 54.22 24.85 -52.23
CA ALA A 325 55.16 25.96 -52.43
C ALA A 325 55.74 26.41 -51.08
N SER A 326 57.01 26.08 -50.89
CA SER A 326 58.08 26.90 -50.31
C SER A 326 57.75 27.98 -49.27
N ALA A 327 58.27 27.80 -48.07
CA ALA A 327 59.40 28.59 -47.53
C ALA A 327 59.25 28.89 -46.03
N SER A 328 60.24 28.41 -45.27
CA SER A 328 60.92 29.11 -44.17
C SER A 328 60.08 29.68 -43.03
N SER A 329 60.13 29.04 -41.86
CA SER A 329 60.95 29.56 -40.74
C SER A 329 60.71 28.86 -39.40
N SER A 330 61.85 28.65 -38.72
CA SER A 330 62.06 28.71 -37.27
C SER A 330 61.28 27.73 -36.37
N VAL A 331 61.85 26.53 -36.28
CA VAL A 331 62.39 25.92 -35.05
C VAL A 331 62.12 26.71 -33.75
N VAL A 332 61.24 26.18 -32.89
CA VAL A 332 61.42 26.26 -31.42
C VAL A 332 61.14 24.88 -30.85
N SER A 333 62.22 24.30 -30.33
CA SER A 333 62.28 23.04 -29.61
C SER A 333 61.67 23.23 -28.22
N TYR A 334 60.80 22.32 -27.78
CA TYR A 334 60.48 22.15 -26.36
C TYR A 334 60.66 20.68 -25.94
N PRO A 335 61.26 20.44 -24.77
CA PRO A 335 61.75 19.13 -24.37
C PRO A 335 60.64 18.18 -23.93
N SER A 336 60.81 16.94 -24.37
CA SER A 336 60.12 15.75 -23.90
C SER A 336 60.39 15.52 -22.42
N THR A 337 59.36 15.67 -21.57
CA THR A 337 59.38 15.15 -20.20
C THR A 337 58.44 13.97 -20.11
N SER A 338 59.02 12.80 -20.40
CA SER A 338 58.51 11.49 -20.02
C SER A 338 58.60 11.33 -18.50
N GLN A 339 57.47 11.42 -17.80
CA GLN A 339 57.31 10.82 -16.48
C GLN A 339 56.01 10.03 -16.44
N ALA A 340 56.17 8.71 -16.51
CA ALA A 340 55.14 7.74 -16.18
C ALA A 340 54.95 7.72 -14.65
N PRO A 341 53.72 7.82 -14.12
CA PRO A 341 53.48 7.59 -12.70
C PRO A 341 53.59 6.09 -12.41
N VAL A 342 54.53 5.75 -11.53
CA VAL A 342 54.63 4.47 -10.84
C VAL A 342 53.36 4.28 -10.01
N TYR A 343 52.46 3.41 -10.44
CA TYR A 343 51.34 2.95 -9.63
C TYR A 343 51.85 1.91 -8.61
N PRO A 344 51.57 2.08 -7.30
CA PRO A 344 51.83 1.04 -6.32
C PRO A 344 50.81 -0.09 -6.51
N SER A 345 51.34 -1.27 -6.85
CA SER A 345 50.64 -2.55 -6.89
C SER A 345 50.15 -2.93 -5.50
N TYR A 346 48.88 -2.68 -5.19
CA TYR A 346 48.22 -3.29 -4.05
C TYR A 346 47.47 -4.56 -4.51
N LEU A 347 48.01 -5.68 -4.07
CA LEU A 347 47.46 -7.03 -4.18
C LEU A 347 46.06 -7.11 -3.53
N PRO A 348 45.04 -7.64 -4.20
CA PRO A 348 43.83 -8.09 -3.53
C PRO A 348 44.07 -9.49 -2.93
N LEU A 349 44.29 -9.57 -1.61
CA LEU A 349 44.12 -10.82 -0.87
C LEU A 349 42.64 -11.22 -0.90
N SER A 350 42.34 -12.24 -1.70
CA SER A 350 41.08 -12.98 -1.61
C SER A 350 41.19 -14.02 -0.50
N PRO A 351 40.26 -14.11 0.48
CA PRO A 351 40.13 -15.31 1.29
C PRO A 351 39.46 -16.40 0.47
N ARG A 352 40.28 -17.28 -0.09
CA ARG A 352 39.88 -18.51 -0.76
C ARG A 352 39.61 -19.58 0.31
N THR A 353 38.38 -19.67 0.80
CA THR A 353 37.94 -20.83 1.58
C THR A 353 37.62 -21.98 0.62
N ASN A 354 38.63 -22.82 0.38
CA ASN A 354 38.44 -24.16 -0.17
C ASN A 354 37.65 -24.98 0.86
N VAL A 355 36.38 -25.26 0.55
CA VAL A 355 35.62 -26.33 1.21
C VAL A 355 35.50 -27.48 0.21
N PRO A 356 35.94 -28.70 0.55
CA PRO A 356 35.78 -29.85 -0.33
C PRO A 356 34.30 -30.23 -0.42
N VAL A 357 33.73 -30.15 -1.62
CA VAL A 357 32.44 -30.75 -1.95
C VAL A 357 32.64 -32.25 -2.03
N GLN A 358 32.35 -32.95 -0.93
CA GLN A 358 32.15 -34.39 -0.94
C GLN A 358 30.83 -34.71 -1.66
N SER A 359 30.97 -35.31 -2.83
CA SER A 359 29.92 -35.92 -3.63
C SER A 359 29.51 -37.26 -3.05
N HIS A 360 28.42 -37.35 -2.27
CA HIS A 360 27.80 -38.63 -1.92
C HIS A 360 26.26 -38.56 -1.88
N SER A 361 25.66 -39.68 -2.31
CA SER A 361 24.27 -40.14 -2.17
C SER A 361 23.18 -39.44 -2.97
N SER A 362 23.04 -39.92 -4.21
CA SER A 362 21.76 -40.18 -4.87
C SER A 362 20.76 -40.78 -3.88
N THR A 363 19.72 -40.02 -3.52
CA THR A 363 18.55 -40.56 -2.82
C THR A 363 17.39 -40.53 -3.80
N GLN A 364 17.05 -41.72 -4.31
CA GLN A 364 15.84 -41.94 -5.08
C GLN A 364 14.63 -41.55 -4.23
N LEU A 365 13.86 -40.58 -4.72
CA LEU A 365 12.51 -40.34 -4.25
C LEU A 365 11.61 -41.49 -4.72
N PRO A 366 10.77 -42.08 -3.86
CA PRO A 366 9.74 -43.01 -4.31
C PRO A 366 8.72 -42.24 -5.14
N GLN A 367 8.56 -42.67 -6.40
CA GLN A 367 7.43 -42.27 -7.24
C GLN A 367 6.15 -42.82 -6.62
N TYR A 368 5.41 -41.97 -5.92
CA TYR A 368 4.01 -42.27 -5.59
C TYR A 368 3.18 -42.07 -6.85
N SER A 369 2.90 -43.19 -7.53
CA SER A 369 1.88 -43.27 -8.57
C SER A 369 0.51 -43.25 -7.89
N SER A 370 -0.15 -42.09 -7.89
CA SER A 370 -1.55 -41.97 -7.48
C SER A 370 -2.45 -42.29 -8.67
N HIS A 371 -2.67 -43.57 -8.94
CA HIS A 371 -3.84 -44.01 -9.69
C HIS A 371 -5.06 -43.87 -8.79
N PHE A 372 -5.76 -42.74 -8.92
CA PHE A 372 -7.15 -42.63 -8.46
C PHE A 372 -8.04 -43.26 -9.53
N ASP A 373 -8.35 -44.55 -9.34
CA ASP A 373 -9.44 -45.21 -10.05
C ASP A 373 -10.77 -44.70 -9.46
N ASN A 374 -11.40 -43.78 -10.19
CA ASN A 374 -12.78 -43.38 -9.94
C ASN A 374 -13.72 -44.45 -10.51
N SER A 375 -13.90 -45.55 -9.77
CA SER A 375 -15.02 -46.46 -10.01
C SER A 375 -16.18 -46.09 -9.06
N PRO A 376 -17.37 -45.73 -9.58
CA PRO A 376 -18.53 -45.45 -8.75
C PRO A 376 -19.06 -46.74 -8.12
N VAL A 377 -18.98 -46.82 -6.79
CA VAL A 377 -19.59 -47.89 -6.01
C VAL A 377 -21.11 -47.69 -6.02
N THR A 378 -21.81 -48.55 -6.74
CA THR A 378 -23.28 -48.65 -6.73
C THR A 378 -23.68 -49.63 -5.61
N TYR A 379 -24.34 -49.14 -4.57
CA TYR A 379 -24.96 -50.00 -3.56
C TYR A 379 -26.44 -50.22 -3.93
N PRO A 380 -26.88 -51.49 -4.10
CA PRO A 380 -28.30 -51.78 -4.25
C PRO A 380 -28.99 -51.75 -2.88
N TYR A 381 -29.92 -50.81 -2.70
CA TYR A 381 -30.89 -50.87 -1.61
C TYR A 381 -31.92 -51.98 -1.93
N HIS A 382 -31.92 -53.03 -1.12
CA HIS A 382 -33.10 -53.88 -0.94
C HIS A 382 -33.80 -53.43 0.35
N ILE A 383 -35.05 -52.97 0.19
CA ILE A 383 -36.00 -52.76 1.27
C ILE A 383 -37.00 -53.92 1.21
N PRO A 384 -37.27 -54.63 2.32
CA PRO A 384 -38.41 -55.55 2.43
C PRO A 384 -39.74 -54.82 2.64
#